data_AF-A0A9E6BLK5-F1
#
_entry.id   AF-A0A9E6BLK5-F1
#
_cell.length_a   1.000
_cell.length_b   1.000
_cell.length_c   1.000
_cell.angle_alpha   90.00
_cell.angle_beta   90.00
_cell.angle_gamma   90.00
#
_symmetry.space_group_name_H-M   'P 1'
#
loop_
_entity.id
_entity.type
_entity.pdbx_description
1 polymer ?
#
loop_
_entity_poly.entity_id
_entity_poly.type
_entity_poly.pdbx_seq_one_letter_code
_entity_poly.pdbx_strand_id
1 'polypeptide(L)'
;MVFLPGEVVVDYQVRLAEMFDPYRLWVNAYSNDVPCYIPSRRILREGGYEADSSMIYYDRPTRFAPEVEDLVLGAVRRLMPAAFRAHSPADKARSQKTSARSTVSPPPRPLACR
;
A
#
# COMPACT_ATOMS: atom_id res chain seq x y z
N MET A 1 0.67 -9.06 -2.09
CA MET A 1 0.04 -8.05 -2.96
C MET A 1 -1.35 -7.77 -2.41
N VAL A 2 -1.81 -6.52 -2.46
CA VAL A 2 -3.16 -6.10 -2.05
C VAL A 2 -3.86 -5.56 -3.29
N PHE A 3 -5.06 -6.05 -3.56
CA PHE A 3 -5.89 -5.64 -4.69
C PHE A 3 -7.09 -4.87 -4.16
N LEU A 4 -7.22 -3.61 -4.56
CA LEU A 4 -8.32 -2.74 -4.16
C LEU A 4 -9.22 -2.48 -5.38
N PRO A 5 -10.55 -2.58 -5.23
CA PRO A 5 -11.48 -2.20 -6.28
C PRO A 5 -11.57 -0.68 -6.39
N GLY A 6 -11.91 -0.18 -7.58
CA GLY A 6 -12.20 1.24 -7.82
C GLY A 6 -10.99 2.17 -7.86
N GLU A 7 -11.29 3.47 -7.84
CA GLU A 7 -10.30 4.54 -7.93
C GLU A 7 -9.90 4.99 -6.52
N VAL A 8 -8.90 4.33 -5.94
CA VAL A 8 -8.43 4.65 -4.58
C VAL A 8 -7.43 5.80 -4.57
N VAL A 9 -7.51 6.67 -3.56
CA VAL A 9 -6.54 7.76 -3.38
C VAL A 9 -5.20 7.27 -2.82
N VAL A 10 -4.14 8.06 -3.02
CA VAL A 10 -2.76 7.72 -2.59
C VAL A 10 -2.62 7.45 -1.10
N ASP A 11 -3.49 8.03 -0.27
CA ASP A 11 -3.48 7.85 1.18
C ASP A 11 -3.57 6.36 1.56
N TYR A 12 -4.27 5.51 0.78
CA TYR A 12 -4.31 4.07 1.03
C TYR A 12 -2.93 3.41 0.93
N GLN A 13 -2.10 3.80 -0.05
CA GLN A 13 -0.74 3.28 -0.19
C GLN A 13 0.11 3.67 1.04
N VAL A 14 0.01 4.93 1.49
CA VAL A 14 0.76 5.43 2.64
C VAL A 14 0.36 4.67 3.91
N ARG A 15 -0.94 4.56 4.17
CA ARG A 15 -1.47 3.88 5.37
C ARG A 15 -1.14 2.39 5.38
N LEU A 16 -1.22 1.72 4.24
CA LEU A 16 -0.84 0.31 4.14
C LEU A 16 0.68 0.10 4.35
N ALA A 17 1.52 1.02 3.86
CA ALA A 17 2.97 0.98 4.09
C ALA A 17 3.35 1.25 5.57
N GLU A 18 2.51 1.93 6.33
CA GLU A 18 2.65 2.09 7.78
C GLU A 18 2.18 0.85 8.55
N MET A 19 1.13 0.18 8.08
CA MET A 19 0.56 -1.01 8.73
C MET A 19 1.34 -2.30 8.45
N PHE A 20 2.01 -2.39 7.30
CA PHE A 20 2.69 -3.59 6.81
C PHE A 20 4.15 -3.32 6.45
N ASP A 21 4.91 -4.37 6.16
CA ASP A 21 6.28 -4.25 5.65
C ASP A 21 6.27 -3.70 4.22
N PRO A 22 6.74 -2.46 3.99
CA PRO A 22 6.68 -1.81 2.68
C PRO A 22 7.57 -2.50 1.63
N TYR A 23 8.62 -3.23 2.03
CA TYR A 23 9.49 -3.94 1.09
C TYR A 23 8.86 -5.22 0.54
N ARG A 24 7.79 -5.70 1.19
CA ARG A 24 7.06 -6.92 0.82
C ARG A 24 5.62 -6.64 0.44
N LEU A 25 5.26 -5.36 0.31
CA LEU A 25 3.93 -4.90 -0.02
C LEU A 25 3.91 -4.31 -1.44
N TRP A 26 2.92 -4.74 -2.21
CA TRP A 26 2.58 -4.17 -3.50
C TRP A 26 1.08 -3.97 -3.54
N VAL A 27 0.62 -2.75 -3.82
CA VAL A 27 -0.80 -2.37 -3.84
C VAL A 27 -1.20 -2.06 -5.28
N ASN A 28 -2.32 -2.64 -5.72
CA ASN A 28 -2.93 -2.36 -7.01
C ASN A 28 -4.36 -1.87 -6.81
N ALA A 29 -4.73 -0.81 -7.54
CA ALA A 29 -6.10 -0.31 -7.65
C ALA A 29 -6.82 -0.95 -8.85
N TYR A 30 -8.07 -0.55 -9.13
CA TYR A 30 -8.87 -1.01 -10.29
C TYR A 30 -8.90 -2.54 -10.44
N SER A 31 -8.88 -3.26 -9.34
CA SER A 31 -8.80 -4.71 -9.35
C SER A 31 -10.16 -5.33 -8.99
N ASN A 32 -10.57 -6.34 -9.76
CA ASN A 32 -11.83 -7.08 -9.63
C ASN A 32 -13.11 -6.29 -9.94
N ASP A 33 -13.20 -5.02 -9.56
CA ASP A 33 -14.37 -4.17 -9.78
C ASP A 33 -14.00 -2.67 -9.78
N VAL A 34 -14.89 -1.82 -10.29
CA VAL A 34 -14.76 -0.36 -10.32
C VAL A 34 -16.04 0.30 -9.80
N PRO A 35 -16.29 0.24 -8.47
CA PRO A 35 -17.54 0.73 -7.92
C PRO A 35 -17.65 2.25 -7.97
N CYS A 36 -16.55 2.97 -7.71
CA CYS A 36 -16.42 4.43 -7.72
C CYS A 36 -15.01 4.88 -7.27
N TYR A 37 -14.80 6.19 -7.12
CA TYR A 37 -13.71 6.74 -6.30
C TYR A 37 -13.86 6.35 -4.83
N ILE A 38 -12.74 6.07 -4.16
CA ILE A 38 -12.73 5.74 -2.74
C ILE A 38 -11.80 6.75 -2.03
N PRO A 39 -12.37 7.77 -1.37
CA PRO A 39 -11.58 8.78 -0.68
C PRO A 39 -11.04 8.27 0.67
N SER A 40 -10.02 8.95 1.18
CA SER A 40 -9.58 8.84 2.57
C SER A 40 -10.39 9.77 3.47
N ARG A 41 -10.27 9.60 4.79
CA ARG A 41 -10.88 10.52 5.77
C ARG A 41 -10.39 11.95 5.60
N ARG A 42 -9.14 12.14 5.19
CA ARG A 42 -8.56 13.47 4.92
C ARG A 42 -9.24 14.10 3.71
N ILE A 43 -9.30 13.39 2.59
CA ILE A 43 -9.94 13.87 1.36
C ILE A 43 -11.44 14.13 1.55
N LEU A 44 -12.15 13.30 2.33
CA LEU A 44 -13.55 13.57 2.69
C LEU A 44 -13.75 14.89 3.44
N ARG A 45 -12.78 15.31 4.27
CA ARG A 45 -12.84 16.58 5.01
C ARG A 45 -12.43 17.77 4.16
N GLU A 46 -11.42 17.60 3.32
CA GLU A 46 -10.93 18.64 2.41
C GLU A 46 -11.95 18.90 1.27
N GLY A 47 -12.72 17.89 0.90
CA GLY A 47 -13.61 17.95 -0.26
C GLY A 47 -12.82 17.86 -1.57
N GLY A 48 -13.50 18.10 -2.68
CA GLY A 48 -12.92 18.02 -4.02
C GLY A 48 -13.54 16.92 -4.88
N TYR A 49 -12.91 16.62 -6.00
CA TYR A 49 -13.51 15.74 -7.01
C TYR A 49 -13.77 14.34 -6.47
N GLU A 50 -12.79 13.75 -5.81
CA GLU A 50 -12.80 12.37 -5.30
C GLU A 50 -13.79 12.17 -4.14
N ALA A 51 -14.14 13.24 -3.41
CA ALA A 51 -15.08 13.18 -2.29
C ALA A 51 -16.50 13.64 -2.65
N ASP A 52 -16.64 14.62 -3.55
CA ASP A 52 -17.87 15.41 -3.64
C ASP A 52 -18.63 15.21 -4.95
N SER A 53 -17.93 15.23 -6.09
CA SER A 53 -18.56 15.27 -7.41
C SER A 53 -18.33 14.01 -8.25
N SER A 54 -17.26 13.25 -8.01
CA SER A 54 -16.96 12.02 -8.75
C SER A 54 -18.10 10.99 -8.66
N MET A 55 -18.78 10.92 -7.51
CA MET A 55 -19.87 9.96 -7.29
C MET A 55 -21.09 10.18 -8.19
N ILE A 56 -21.25 11.36 -8.77
CA ILE A 56 -22.33 11.66 -9.72
C ILE A 56 -22.20 10.78 -10.96
N TYR A 57 -20.98 10.55 -11.44
CA TYR A 57 -20.70 9.70 -12.61
C TYR A 57 -20.85 8.20 -12.33
N TYR A 58 -21.04 7.83 -11.06
CA TYR A 58 -21.29 6.47 -10.60
C TYR A 58 -22.74 6.27 -10.14
N ASP A 59 -23.66 7.19 -10.49
CA ASP A 59 -25.07 7.18 -10.10
C ASP A 59 -25.31 7.06 -8.58
N ARG A 60 -24.37 7.59 -7.78
CA ARG A 60 -24.38 7.52 -6.31
C ARG A 60 -24.12 8.91 -5.71
N PRO A 61 -24.95 9.95 -5.95
CA PRO A 61 -24.64 11.34 -5.60
C PRO A 61 -24.73 11.61 -4.09
N THR A 62 -23.88 10.95 -3.30
CA THR A 62 -23.78 11.08 -1.86
C THR A 62 -22.34 10.87 -1.42
N ARG A 63 -21.98 11.46 -0.28
CA ARG A 63 -20.65 11.26 0.30
C ARG A 63 -20.58 9.92 1.00
N PHE A 64 -19.40 9.31 0.99
CA PHE A 64 -19.11 8.20 1.89
C PHE A 64 -19.17 8.64 3.36
N ALA A 65 -19.52 7.70 4.22
CA ALA A 65 -19.34 7.85 5.65
C ALA A 65 -17.84 8.06 5.98
N PRO A 66 -17.50 8.89 7.01
CA PRO A 66 -16.10 9.16 7.39
C PRO A 66 -15.27 7.92 7.77
N GLU A 67 -15.91 6.77 7.97
CA GLU A 67 -15.31 5.49 8.32
C GLU A 67 -14.91 4.64 7.11
N VAL A 68 -15.21 5.05 5.87
CA VAL A 68 -14.93 4.25 4.66
C VAL A 68 -13.48 3.76 4.59
N GLU A 69 -12.53 4.63 4.90
CA GLU A 69 -11.10 4.29 4.92
C GLU A 69 -10.77 3.23 5.97
N ASP A 70 -11.31 3.38 7.19
CA ASP A 70 -11.08 2.43 8.28
C ASP A 70 -11.72 1.07 7.99
N LEU A 71 -12.87 1.06 7.32
CA LEU A 71 -13.54 -0.18 6.90
C LEU A 71 -12.70 -0.95 5.88
N VAL A 72 -12.17 -0.25 4.87
CA VAL A 72 -11.31 -0.85 3.84
C VAL A 72 -9.98 -1.33 4.46
N LEU A 73 -9.29 -0.48 5.22
CA LEU A 73 -8.04 -0.86 5.89
C LEU A 73 -8.25 -1.98 6.92
N GLY A 74 -9.40 -1.97 7.59
CA GLY A 74 -9.82 -3.05 8.50
C GLY A 74 -10.02 -4.37 7.78
N ALA A 75 -10.61 -4.36 6.58
CA ALA A 75 -10.73 -5.55 5.74
C ALA A 75 -9.36 -6.07 5.28
N VAL A 76 -8.49 -5.20 4.78
CA VAL A 76 -7.12 -5.57 4.40
C VAL A 76 -6.38 -6.18 5.60
N ARG A 77 -6.48 -5.58 6.78
CA ARG A 77 -5.87 -6.10 8.01
C ARG A 77 -6.36 -7.48 8.42
N ARG A 78 -7.63 -7.81 8.17
CA ARG A 78 -8.17 -9.15 8.46
C ARG A 78 -7.65 -10.20 7.48
N LEU A 79 -7.45 -9.83 6.21
CA LEU A 79 -6.99 -10.74 5.17
C LEU A 79 -5.46 -10.93 5.17
N MET A 80 -4.71 -9.92 5.60
CA MET A 80 -3.26 -9.94 5.58
C MET A 80 -2.67 -10.84 6.68
N PRO A 81 -1.76 -11.76 6.35
CA PRO A 81 -1.08 -12.58 7.34
C PRO A 81 -0.26 -11.73 8.32
N ALA A 82 -0.20 -12.13 9.59
CA ALA A 82 0.54 -11.41 10.62
C ALA A 82 2.04 -11.23 10.29
N ALA A 83 2.61 -12.16 9.50
CA ALA A 83 3.99 -12.12 9.02
C ALA A 83 4.33 -10.96 8.07
N PHE A 84 3.33 -10.20 7.63
CA PHE A 84 3.52 -9.00 6.81
C PHE A 84 3.33 -7.70 7.61
N ARG A 85 2.96 -7.77 8.89
CA ARG A 85 2.80 -6.57 9.72
C ARG A 85 4.10 -5.79 9.81
N ALA A 86 3.98 -4.46 9.91
CA ALA A 86 5.14 -3.61 10.04
C ALA A 86 5.97 -4.03 11.26
N HIS A 87 7.23 -4.33 10.99
CA HIS A 87 8.24 -4.60 12.00
C HIS A 87 8.56 -3.30 12.77
N SER A 88 8.77 -3.40 14.09
CA SER A 88 9.22 -2.26 14.89
C SER A 88 10.52 -1.69 14.30
N PRO A 89 10.81 -0.39 14.49
CA PRO A 89 12.04 0.23 13.96
C PRO A 89 13.33 -0.55 14.31
N ALA A 90 13.35 -1.24 15.46
CA ALA A 90 14.44 -2.11 15.89
C ALA A 90 14.65 -3.36 14.99
N ASP A 91 13.58 -3.94 14.47
CA ASP A 91 13.61 -5.11 13.59
C ASP A 91 14.06 -4.73 12.15
N LYS A 92 13.76 -3.50 11.72
CA LYS A 92 14.21 -2.94 10.42
C LYS A 92 15.74 -2.91 10.33
N ALA A 93 16.43 -2.57 11.42
CA ALA A 93 17.90 -2.56 11.50
C ALA A 93 18.51 -3.97 11.43
N ARG A 94 17.79 -5.01 11.87
CA ARG A 94 18.24 -6.40 11.85
C ARG A 94 18.13 -7.00 10.44
N SER A 95 17.02 -6.76 9.74
CA SER A 95 16.81 -7.24 8.36
C SER A 95 17.83 -6.66 7.37
N GLN A 96 18.11 -5.36 7.46
CA GLN A 96 19.14 -4.69 6.63
C GLN A 96 20.56 -5.23 6.88
N LYS A 97 20.91 -5.57 8.14
CA LYS A 97 22.22 -6.19 8.47
C LYS A 97 22.37 -7.60 7.90
N THR A 98 21.30 -8.38 7.80
CA THR A 98 21.35 -9.72 7.18
C THR A 98 21.57 -9.65 5.67
N SER A 99 20.94 -8.69 4.98
CA SER A 99 21.15 -8.48 3.54
C SER A 99 22.57 -8.00 3.23
N ALA A 100 23.12 -7.10 4.06
CA ALA A 100 24.47 -6.55 3.90
C ALA A 100 25.60 -7.57 4.17
N ARG A 101 25.31 -8.70 4.84
CA ARG A 101 26.30 -9.75 5.12
C ARG A 101 26.45 -10.78 3.99
N SER A 102 25.57 -10.75 2.98
CA SER A 102 25.53 -11.74 1.89
C SER A 102 26.30 -11.35 0.62
N THR A 103 26.84 -10.14 0.54
CA THR A 103 27.67 -9.72 -0.61
C THR A 103 29.10 -10.28 -0.44
N VAL A 104 29.26 -11.57 -0.72
CA VAL A 104 30.58 -12.15 -1.00
C VAL A 104 30.99 -11.62 -2.37
N SER A 105 32.00 -10.74 -2.40
CA SER A 105 32.61 -10.25 -3.65
C SER A 105 33.12 -11.45 -4.47
N PRO A 106 32.85 -11.56 -5.78
CA PRO A 106 33.40 -12.63 -6.58
C PRO A 106 34.94 -12.51 -6.67
N PRO A 107 35.69 -13.63 -6.70
CA PRO A 107 37.14 -13.59 -6.77
C PRO A 107 37.60 -12.94 -8.09
N PRO A 108 38.74 -12.21 -8.09
CA PRO A 108 39.24 -11.55 -9.29
C PRO A 108 39.58 -12.58 -10.37
N ARG A 109 39.10 -12.35 -11.59
CA ARG A 109 39.40 -13.20 -12.76
C ARG A 109 40.88 -13.09 -13.09
N PRO A 110 41.62 -14.20 -13.33
CA PRO A 110 42.99 -14.11 -13.80
C PRO A 110 43.02 -13.48 -15.19
N LEU A 111 43.86 -12.45 -15.35
CA LEU A 111 44.18 -11.87 -16.65
C LEU A 111 44.84 -12.94 -17.52
N ALA A 112 44.13 -13.43 -18.53
CA ALA A 112 44.76 -14.18 -19.60
C ALA A 112 45.62 -13.20 -20.42
N CYS A 113 46.94 -13.39 -20.39
CA CYS A 113 47.85 -12.80 -21.38
C CYS A 113 47.38 -13.19 -22.79
N ARG A 114 47.32 -12.20 -23.68
CA ARG A 114 47.19 -12.40 -25.13
C ARG A 114 48.52 -12.80 -25.74
#